data_AF-A0A060CDG2-F1
#
_entry.id   AF-A0A060CDG2-F1
#
_cell.length_a   1.000
_cell.length_b   1.000
_cell.length_c   1.000
_cell.angle_alpha   90.00
_cell.angle_beta   90.00
_cell.angle_gamma   90.00
#
_symmetry.space_group_name_H-M   'P 1'
#
loop_
_entity.id
_entity.type
_entity.pdbx_description
1 polymer ?
#
loop_
_entity_poly.entity_id
_entity_poly.type
_entity_poly.pdbx_seq_one_letter_code
_entity_poly.pdbx_strand_id
1 'polypeptide(L)'
;MAPVIGAVWAEGPHLYRRGDWYYLLASEGGTETFHALSVARSRSVTGPFEGYRGNPVLTHRHLGRRLAWPTSGTRISVERPDGSWAAVLLATRPDGSGDARLGEETFA
;
A
#
# COMPACT_ATOMS: atom_id res chain seq x y z
N MET A 1 -5.10 -17.12 4.32
CA MET A 1 -5.23 -16.68 2.91
C MET A 1 -4.16 -15.63 2.66
N ALA A 2 -3.06 -15.85 1.93
CA ALA A 2 -1.89 -14.94 1.89
C ALA A 2 -2.21 -13.51 1.37
N PRO A 3 -1.34 -12.50 1.57
CA PRO A 3 -1.69 -11.07 1.44
C PRO A 3 -2.23 -10.70 0.06
N VAL A 4 -1.79 -11.45 -0.95
CA VAL A 4 -1.92 -11.12 -2.37
C VAL A 4 -2.25 -12.37 -3.20
N ILE A 5 -2.86 -13.42 -2.62
CA ILE A 5 -3.30 -14.56 -3.44
C ILE A 5 -4.50 -14.12 -4.28
N GLY A 6 -4.31 -14.08 -5.59
CA GLY A 6 -5.34 -13.68 -6.55
C GLY A 6 -5.41 -12.18 -6.83
N ALA A 7 -4.47 -11.37 -6.34
CA ALA A 7 -4.45 -9.97 -6.67
C ALA A 7 -3.92 -9.72 -8.08
N VAL A 8 -4.47 -8.67 -8.70
CA VAL A 8 -4.02 -8.19 -10.01
C VAL A 8 -2.91 -7.17 -9.80
N TRP A 9 -1.82 -7.31 -10.56
CA TRP A 9 -0.65 -6.41 -10.52
C TRP A 9 -0.03 -6.24 -9.13
N ALA A 10 0.26 -7.37 -8.47
CA ALA A 10 1.00 -7.39 -7.22
C ALA A 10 2.40 -6.78 -7.39
N GLU A 11 2.75 -5.76 -6.61
CA GLU A 11 4.03 -5.06 -6.72
C GLU A 11 4.55 -4.51 -5.37
N GLY A 12 5.79 -4.02 -5.37
CA GLY A 12 6.40 -3.35 -4.23
C GLY A 12 6.36 -4.12 -2.90
N PRO A 13 6.73 -5.42 -2.84
CA PRO A 13 6.68 -6.17 -1.60
C PRO A 13 7.72 -5.67 -0.58
N HIS A 14 7.27 -5.39 0.65
CA HIS A 14 8.12 -5.00 1.77
C HIS A 14 7.87 -5.95 2.95
N LEU A 15 8.96 -6.48 3.51
CA LEU A 15 8.89 -7.39 4.64
C LEU A 15 9.38 -6.71 5.92
N TYR A 16 8.55 -6.76 6.97
CA TYR A 16 8.86 -6.22 8.29
C TYR A 16 8.83 -7.35 9.31
N ARG A 17 9.76 -7.34 10.27
CA ARG A 17 9.67 -8.20 11.44
C ARG A 17 9.22 -7.37 12.64
N ARG A 18 8.14 -7.79 13.30
CA ARG A 18 7.67 -7.15 14.54
C ARG A 18 7.31 -8.23 15.56
N GLY A 19 8.11 -8.30 16.61
CA GLY A 19 8.11 -9.44 17.54
C GLY A 19 8.36 -10.75 16.80
N ASP A 20 7.47 -11.71 17.05
CA ASP A 20 7.53 -13.06 16.48
C ASP A 20 6.75 -13.21 15.16
N TRP A 21 6.48 -12.10 14.47
CA TRP A 21 5.74 -12.09 13.21
C TRP A 21 6.55 -11.39 12.11
N TYR A 22 6.51 -11.96 10.92
CA TYR A 22 6.88 -11.32 9.66
C TYR A 22 5.63 -10.76 9.01
N TYR A 23 5.62 -9.48 8.63
CA TYR A 23 4.55 -8.80 7.92
C TYR A 23 4.99 -8.53 6.49
N LEU A 24 4.24 -9.03 5.52
CA LEU A 24 4.43 -8.75 4.10
C LEU A 24 3.39 -7.73 3.68
N LEU A 25 3.85 -6.53 3.35
CA LEU A 25 3.06 -5.48 2.73
C LEU A 25 3.33 -5.50 1.23
N ALA A 26 2.29 -5.40 0.41
CA ALA A 26 2.43 -5.32 -1.04
C ALA A 26 1.30 -4.48 -1.63
N SER A 27 1.63 -3.80 -2.72
CA SER A 27 0.68 -3.07 -3.54
C SER A 27 -0.06 -4.00 -4.49
N GLU A 28 -1.28 -3.64 -4.84
CA GLU A 28 -2.13 -4.34 -5.82
C GLU A 28 -3.09 -3.38 -6.52
N GLY A 29 -3.71 -3.83 -7.60
CA GLY A 29 -4.70 -3.03 -8.34
C GLY A 29 -4.09 -2.06 -9.35
N GLY A 30 -2.77 -2.12 -9.55
CA GLY A 30 -2.02 -1.29 -10.50
C GLY A 30 -1.81 0.13 -10.01
N THR A 31 -1.22 0.98 -10.85
CA THR A 31 -0.78 2.34 -10.49
C THR A 31 -1.84 3.42 -10.70
N GLU A 32 -3.09 3.04 -10.96
CA GLU A 32 -4.18 3.97 -11.25
C GLU A 32 -5.23 4.01 -10.12
N THR A 33 -6.49 4.31 -10.44
CA THR A 33 -7.56 4.56 -9.45
C THR A 33 -7.80 3.39 -8.49
N PHE A 34 -7.44 2.17 -8.88
CA PHE A 34 -7.62 0.98 -8.06
C PHE A 34 -6.39 0.61 -7.22
N HIS A 35 -5.32 1.40 -7.19
CA HIS A 35 -4.15 1.12 -6.36
C HIS A 35 -4.56 0.93 -4.89
N ALA A 36 -4.07 -0.15 -4.29
CA ALA A 36 -4.21 -0.40 -2.87
C ALA A 36 -2.99 -1.09 -2.26
N LEU A 37 -2.86 -0.97 -0.94
CA LEU A 37 -1.90 -1.70 -0.13
C LEU A 37 -2.61 -2.78 0.68
N SER A 38 -2.10 -4.00 0.60
CA SER A 38 -2.57 -5.16 1.34
C SER A 38 -1.45 -5.72 2.23
N VAL A 39 -1.84 -6.32 3.36
CA VAL A 39 -0.91 -6.89 4.34
C VAL A 39 -1.24 -8.34 4.67
N ALA A 40 -0.21 -9.11 4.99
CA ALA A 40 -0.31 -10.41 5.65
C ALA A 40 0.79 -10.60 6.65
N ARG A 41 0.68 -11.66 7.43
CA ARG A 41 1.73 -12.08 8.34
C ARG A 41 1.99 -13.58 8.32
N SER A 42 3.19 -13.96 8.74
CA SER A 42 3.63 -15.33 8.95
C SER A 42 4.55 -15.41 10.17
N ARG A 43 4.61 -16.57 10.83
CA ARG A 43 5.64 -16.86 11.84
C ARG A 43 7.00 -17.22 11.23
N SER A 44 7.01 -17.62 9.95
CA SER A 44 8.21 -17.92 9.16
C SER A 44 8.40 -16.90 8.05
N VAL A 45 9.64 -16.48 7.81
CA VAL A 45 10.02 -15.55 6.73
C VAL A 45 9.59 -16.05 5.34
N THR A 46 9.54 -17.38 5.15
CA THR A 46 9.16 -18.04 3.89
C THR A 46 7.66 -18.37 3.79
N GLY A 47 6.86 -17.97 4.79
CA GLY A 47 5.44 -18.29 4.85
C GLY A 47 5.12 -19.65 5.48
N PRO A 48 3.88 -20.15 5.32
CA PRO A 48 2.80 -19.53 4.55
C PRO A 48 2.33 -18.22 5.20
N PHE A 49 2.08 -17.20 4.39
CA PHE A 49 1.52 -15.94 4.88
C PHE A 49 -0.01 -16.02 4.96
N GLU A 50 -0.55 -15.38 5.98
CA GLU A 50 -1.98 -15.15 6.17
C GLU A 50 -2.29 -13.65 6.10
N GLY A 51 -2.93 -13.28 5.01
CA GLY A 51 -3.53 -12.00 4.68
C GLY A 51 -4.58 -11.57 5.68
N TYR A 52 -4.60 -10.26 5.88
CA TYR A 52 -5.50 -9.61 6.80
C TYR A 52 -6.91 -9.53 6.20
N ARG A 53 -7.91 -9.96 6.98
CA ARG A 53 -9.32 -9.95 6.55
C ARG A 53 -9.84 -8.54 6.21
N GLY A 54 -9.25 -7.51 6.79
CA GLY A 54 -9.61 -6.11 6.52
C GLY A 54 -8.81 -5.47 5.38
N ASN A 55 -8.13 -6.25 4.55
CA ASN A 55 -7.49 -5.71 3.35
C ASN A 55 -8.53 -5.12 2.37
N PRO A 56 -8.16 -4.07 1.62
CA PRO A 56 -6.88 -3.37 1.68
C PRO A 56 -6.75 -2.45 2.91
N VAL A 57 -5.53 -2.30 3.44
CA VAL A 57 -5.25 -1.42 4.59
C VAL A 57 -5.07 0.06 4.21
N LEU A 58 -4.87 0.34 2.92
CA LEU A 58 -4.85 1.70 2.38
C LEU A 58 -5.31 1.66 0.92
N THR A 59 -6.30 2.50 0.58
CA THR A 59 -6.71 2.74 -0.81
C THR A 59 -7.56 4.00 -0.90
N HIS A 60 -7.43 4.73 -2.01
CA HIS A 60 -8.34 5.84 -2.35
C HIS A 60 -9.48 5.44 -3.28
N ARG A 61 -9.55 4.17 -3.72
CA ARG A 61 -10.50 3.70 -4.74
C ARG A 61 -11.99 3.94 -4.40
N HIS A 62 -12.31 4.12 -3.13
CA HIS A 62 -13.69 4.31 -2.64
C HIS A 62 -14.06 5.78 -2.41
N LEU A 63 -13.11 6.71 -2.55
CA LEU A 63 -13.32 8.12 -2.20
C LEU A 63 -13.81 8.97 -3.39
N GLY A 64 -13.84 8.39 -4.59
CA GLY A 64 -14.31 9.03 -5.82
C GLY A 64 -13.30 10.02 -6.42
N ARG A 65 -13.51 10.39 -7.69
CA ARG A 65 -12.62 11.25 -8.49
C ARG A 65 -12.55 12.72 -8.04
N ARG A 66 -13.25 13.09 -6.96
CA ARG A 66 -13.33 14.49 -6.48
C ARG A 66 -12.25 14.84 -5.45
N LEU A 67 -11.48 13.86 -4.97
CA LEU A 67 -10.32 14.14 -4.15
C LEU A 67 -9.14 14.63 -5.00
N ALA A 68 -8.36 15.54 -4.43
CA ALA A 68 -7.14 16.06 -5.04
C ALA A 68 -6.03 15.00 -5.20
N TRP A 69 -6.21 13.78 -4.67
CA TRP A 69 -5.21 12.70 -4.66
C TRP A 69 -5.85 11.34 -5.00
N PRO A 70 -6.13 11.01 -6.27
CA PRO A 70 -6.94 9.85 -6.65
C PRO A 70 -6.16 8.53 -6.64
N THR A 71 -4.83 8.56 -6.71
CA THR A 71 -3.99 7.35 -6.69
C THR A 71 -3.22 7.29 -5.38
N SER A 72 -3.36 6.22 -4.61
CA SER A 72 -2.50 5.92 -3.46
C SER A 72 -1.57 4.77 -3.83
N GLY A 73 -0.32 5.10 -4.12
CA GLY A 73 0.73 4.24 -4.66
C GLY A 73 1.46 3.39 -3.63
N THR A 74 2.57 2.80 -4.08
CA THR A 74 3.41 1.91 -3.26
C THR A 74 3.92 2.61 -2.00
N ARG A 75 3.74 1.93 -0.87
CA ARG A 75 4.01 2.47 0.46
C ARG A 75 5.17 1.77 1.13
N ILE A 76 6.09 2.57 1.67
CA ILE A 76 7.16 2.14 2.56
C ILE A 76 6.83 2.66 3.96
N SER A 77 6.63 1.75 4.90
CA SER A 77 6.45 2.12 6.31
C SER A 77 7.79 2.08 7.06
N VAL A 78 7.99 3.00 8.00
CA VAL A 78 9.18 3.08 8.85
C VAL A 78 8.79 3.34 10.29
N GLU A 79 9.38 2.60 11.22
CA GLU A 79 9.24 2.83 12.65
C GLU A 79 10.18 3.97 13.07
N ARG A 80 9.63 4.98 13.73
CA ARG A 80 10.38 6.13 14.25
C ARG A 80 11.02 5.78 15.61
N PRO A 81 12.05 6.52 16.07
CA PRO A 81 12.69 6.27 17.36
C PRO A 81 11.75 6.30 18.57
N ASP A 82 10.62 7.00 18.46
CA ASP A 82 9.59 7.08 19.50
C ASP A 82 8.58 5.90 19.48
N GLY A 83 8.78 4.93 18.59
CA GLY A 83 7.90 3.76 18.41
C GLY A 83 6.63 4.05 17.58
N SER A 84 6.43 5.30 17.13
CA SER A 84 5.38 5.63 16.18
C SER A 84 5.73 5.14 14.77
N TRP A 85 4.73 4.96 13.92
CA TRP A 85 4.94 4.55 12.54
C TRP A 85 4.69 5.71 11.58
N ALA A 86 5.63 5.89 10.66
CA ALA A 86 5.46 6.73 9.47
C ALA A 86 5.22 5.86 8.26
N ALA A 87 4.72 6.46 7.21
CA ALA A 87 4.84 5.86 5.90
C ALA A 87 5.00 6.88 4.81
N VAL A 88 5.83 6.52 3.84
CA VAL A 88 6.01 7.26 2.62
C VAL A 88 5.25 6.51 1.53
N LEU A 89 4.44 7.21 0.74
CA LEU A 89 3.74 6.63 -0.40
C LEU A 89 3.90 7.49 -1.65
N LEU A 90 3.75 6.86 -2.81
CA LEU A 90 3.53 7.56 -4.06
C LEU A 90 2.06 7.95 -4.17
N ALA A 91 1.74 9.10 -4.77
CA ALA A 91 0.39 9.43 -5.17
C ALA A 91 0.42 10.45 -6.31
N THR A 92 -0.68 10.58 -7.04
CA THR A 92 -0.81 11.60 -8.08
C THR A 92 -1.64 12.77 -7.58
N ARG A 93 -1.40 13.96 -8.13
CA ARG A 93 -2.19 15.15 -7.88
C ARG A 93 -2.74 15.70 -9.21
N PRO A 94 -4.01 15.43 -9.53
CA PRO A 94 -4.61 15.94 -10.75
C PRO A 94 -4.76 17.45 -10.67
N ASP A 95 -4.52 18.13 -11.78
CA ASP A 95 -4.86 19.53 -11.92
C ASP A 95 -6.38 19.71 -12.17
N GLY A 96 -6.81 20.96 -12.38
CA GLY A 96 -8.22 21.30 -12.60
C GLY A 96 -8.86 20.62 -13.82
N SER A 97 -8.07 20.01 -14.71
CA SER A 97 -8.55 19.21 -15.86
C SER A 97 -8.69 17.72 -15.54
N GLY A 98 -8.23 17.27 -14.37
CA GLY A 98 -8.24 15.87 -13.96
C GLY A 98 -6.99 15.08 -14.40
N ASP A 99 -6.01 15.75 -15.01
CA ASP A 99 -4.74 15.14 -15.44
C ASP A 99 -3.65 15.33 -14.37
N ALA A 100 -2.90 14.27 -14.08
CA ALA A 100 -1.74 14.33 -13.19
C ALA A 100 -0.44 14.59 -13.97
N ARG A 101 -0.29 15.81 -14.53
CA ARG A 101 0.84 16.16 -15.41
C ARG A 101 2.21 16.16 -14.72
N LEU A 102 2.23 16.24 -13.39
CA LEU A 102 3.46 16.14 -12.60
C LEU A 102 3.90 14.68 -12.37
N GLY A 103 3.10 13.70 -12.80
CA GLY A 103 3.34 12.29 -12.52
C GLY A 103 3.05 11.93 -11.06
N GLU A 104 3.66 10.85 -10.60
CA GLU A 104 3.61 10.41 -9.21
C GLU A 104 4.58 11.22 -8.35
N GLU A 105 4.09 11.67 -7.20
CA GLU A 105 4.83 12.45 -6.21
C GLU A 105 4.94 11.66 -4.90
N THR A 106 5.90 12.04 -4.05
CA THR A 106 6.13 11.41 -2.74
C THR A 106 5.38 12.13 -1.63
N PHE A 107 4.63 11.39 -0.81
CA PHE A 107 3.88 11.87 0.35
C PHE A 107 4.32 11.15 1.63
N ALA A 108 4.30 11.83 2.78
CA ALA A 108 4.76 11.31 4.09
C ALA A 108 3.81 11.71 5.24
#